data_AF-A0A5C7F476-F1
#
_entry.id   AF-A0A5C7F476-F1
#
_cell.length_a   1.000
_cell.length_b   1.000
_cell.length_c   1.000
_cell.angle_alpha   90.00
_cell.angle_beta   90.00
_cell.angle_gamma   90.00
#
_symmetry.space_group_name_H-M   'P 1'
#
loop_
_entity.id
_entity.type
_entity.pdbx_description
1 polymer ?
#
loop_
_entity_poly.entity_id
_entity_poly.type
_entity_poly.pdbx_seq_one_letter_code
_entity_poly.pdbx_strand_id
1 'polypeptide(L)'
;MANFAQRTKAYPDARLFEIVREAEKYAPEAVVAATAEIERRGLNDDDFAPQKVSRPFSKVGKMVTGLARPATTKKPDDVIDWADNPVQETETGRPYFQWLLLVSAAMVLIAIYSQYDYIKFHFSGQSRGVDATLIVSLLSTVLQLAVLAALWLGKRIGYQFTAGIAAYTIASFIGATIYSFRMLSEQGFSLRDIVVGSLQVESFLLLCLAIASIWLLQRNELRSKFGVSQQGLTVALAVGAGIAFIIYVGVFAVI
;
A
#
# COMPACT_ATOMS: atom_id res chain seq x y z
N MET A 1 -25.12 -16.81 -42.60
CA MET A 1 -26.60 -16.93 -42.71
C MET A 1 -27.27 -17.76 -41.59
N ALA A 2 -27.16 -19.10 -41.52
CA ALA A 2 -27.97 -19.92 -40.59
C ALA A 2 -27.81 -19.62 -39.08
N ASN A 3 -26.61 -19.20 -38.65
CA ASN A 3 -26.32 -18.96 -37.23
C ASN A 3 -26.98 -17.69 -36.66
N PHE A 4 -27.22 -16.64 -37.45
CA PHE A 4 -27.81 -15.39 -36.93
C PHE A 4 -29.33 -15.50 -36.78
N ALA A 5 -30.01 -16.11 -37.75
CA ALA A 5 -31.46 -16.34 -37.71
C ALA A 5 -31.90 -17.26 -36.56
N GLN A 6 -31.04 -18.19 -36.11
CA GLN A 6 -31.32 -18.99 -34.91
C GLN A 6 -31.13 -18.19 -33.62
N ARG A 7 -30.16 -17.27 -33.59
CA ARG A 7 -29.87 -16.45 -32.40
C ARG A 7 -30.91 -15.35 -32.18
N THR A 8 -31.44 -14.75 -33.25
CA THR A 8 -32.49 -13.71 -33.13
C THR A 8 -33.79 -14.25 -32.55
N LYS A 9 -34.12 -15.53 -32.76
CA LYS A 9 -35.26 -16.19 -32.10
C LYS A 9 -35.17 -16.20 -30.58
N ALA A 10 -33.95 -16.24 -30.02
CA ALA A 10 -33.72 -16.24 -28.58
C ALA A 10 -33.65 -14.82 -27.98
N TYR A 11 -33.69 -13.76 -28.81
CA TYR A 11 -33.60 -12.40 -28.30
C TYR A 11 -34.93 -11.88 -27.72
N PRO A 12 -34.86 -11.13 -26.61
CA PRO A 12 -36.01 -10.39 -26.10
C PRO A 12 -36.37 -9.26 -27.06
N ASP A 13 -37.65 -8.90 -27.11
CA ASP A 13 -38.21 -7.97 -28.09
C ASP A 13 -37.49 -6.61 -28.10
N ALA A 14 -37.15 -6.07 -26.93
CA ALA A 14 -36.39 -4.83 -26.79
C ALA A 14 -35.03 -4.87 -27.52
N ARG A 15 -34.36 -6.02 -27.54
CA ARG A 15 -33.06 -6.20 -28.20
C ARG A 15 -33.20 -6.35 -29.72
N LEU A 16 -34.33 -6.87 -30.21
CA LEU A 16 -34.62 -6.92 -31.65
C LEU A 16 -34.80 -5.50 -32.21
N PHE A 17 -35.57 -4.66 -31.52
CA PHE A 17 -35.74 -3.26 -31.90
C PHE A 17 -34.47 -2.43 -31.76
N GLU A 18 -33.62 -2.71 -30.76
CA GLU A 18 -32.30 -2.08 -30.63
C GLU A 18 -31.41 -2.37 -31.84
N ILE A 19 -31.37 -3.62 -32.31
CA ILE A 19 -30.57 -4.02 -33.49
C ILE A 19 -31.06 -3.30 -34.75
N VAL A 20 -32.38 -3.11 -34.90
CA VAL A 20 -32.96 -2.40 -36.04
C VAL A 20 -32.74 -0.88 -35.95
N ARG A 21 -32.88 -0.29 -34.76
CA ARG A 21 -32.67 1.15 -34.53
C ARG A 21 -31.20 1.57 -34.64
N GLU A 22 -30.28 0.71 -34.23
CA GLU A 22 -28.84 0.94 -34.30
C GLU A 22 -28.18 0.15 -35.44
N ALA A 23 -28.84 0.08 -36.60
CA ALA A 23 -28.39 -0.72 -37.75
C ALA A 23 -26.92 -0.48 -38.15
N GLU A 24 -26.40 0.75 -37.95
CA GLU A 24 -25.01 1.10 -38.23
C GLU A 24 -23.99 0.35 -37.36
N LYS A 25 -24.37 -0.10 -36.17
CA LYS A 25 -23.49 -0.81 -35.23
C LYS A 25 -23.48 -2.33 -35.43
N TYR A 26 -24.37 -2.85 -36.26
CA TYR A 26 -24.57 -4.28 -36.44
C TYR A 26 -24.29 -4.73 -37.88
N ALA A 27 -23.94 -6.00 -38.03
CA ALA A 27 -23.80 -6.59 -39.36
C ALA A 27 -25.15 -6.56 -40.10
N PRO A 28 -25.19 -6.29 -41.41
CA PRO A 28 -26.43 -6.19 -42.17
C PRO A 28 -27.26 -7.48 -42.12
N GLU A 29 -26.61 -8.65 -42.03
CA GLU A 29 -27.30 -9.94 -41.83
C GLU A 29 -28.08 -10.02 -40.51
N ALA A 30 -27.60 -9.36 -39.46
CA ALA A 30 -28.26 -9.34 -38.16
C ALA A 30 -29.48 -8.41 -38.14
N VAL A 31 -29.40 -7.29 -38.87
CA VAL A 31 -30.52 -6.36 -39.04
C VAL A 31 -31.65 -7.04 -39.79
N VAL A 32 -31.36 -7.70 -40.92
CA VAL A 32 -32.37 -8.44 -41.71
C VAL A 32 -33.02 -9.56 -40.88
N ALA A 33 -32.23 -10.32 -40.12
CA ALA A 33 -32.75 -11.38 -39.25
C ALA A 33 -33.56 -10.85 -38.06
N ALA A 34 -33.30 -9.63 -37.59
CA ALA A 34 -34.08 -8.98 -36.53
C ALA A 34 -35.39 -8.41 -37.07
N THR A 35 -35.38 -7.75 -38.23
CA THR A 35 -36.60 -7.25 -38.89
C THR A 35 -37.57 -8.39 -39.22
N ALA A 36 -37.08 -9.49 -39.79
CA ALA A 36 -37.92 -10.65 -40.10
C ALA A 36 -38.51 -11.30 -38.83
N GLU A 37 -37.80 -11.26 -37.71
CA GLU A 37 -38.29 -11.80 -36.43
C GLU A 37 -39.30 -10.87 -35.75
N ILE A 38 -39.15 -9.54 -35.89
CA ILE A 38 -40.14 -8.53 -35.43
C ILE A 38 -41.46 -8.70 -36.20
N GLU A 39 -41.39 -8.81 -37.53
CA GLU A 39 -42.56 -9.08 -38.37
C GLU A 39 -43.23 -10.41 -38.02
N ARG A 40 -42.43 -11.47 -37.79
CA ARG A 40 -42.94 -12.80 -37.37
C ARG A 40 -43.68 -12.73 -36.03
N ARG A 41 -43.27 -11.85 -35.12
CA ARG A 41 -43.89 -11.68 -33.79
C ARG A 41 -45.06 -10.69 -33.81
N GLY A 42 -45.32 -10.01 -34.93
CA GLY A 42 -46.37 -9.00 -35.04
C GLY A 42 -46.17 -7.82 -34.08
N LEU A 43 -44.92 -7.50 -33.75
CA LEU A 43 -44.59 -6.41 -32.82
C LEU A 43 -44.67 -5.07 -33.55
N ASN A 44 -45.46 -4.14 -33.02
CA ASN A 44 -45.61 -2.81 -33.59
C ASN A 44 -44.62 -1.83 -32.94
N ASP A 45 -44.03 -0.93 -33.73
CA ASP A 45 -43.06 0.06 -33.25
C ASP A 45 -43.65 1.01 -32.19
N ASP A 46 -44.98 1.18 -32.20
CA ASP A 46 -45.73 2.02 -31.26
C ASP A 46 -45.82 1.46 -29.82
N ASP A 47 -45.67 0.14 -29.64
CA ASP A 47 -45.72 -0.50 -28.31
C ASP A 47 -44.44 -0.24 -27.49
N PHE A 48 -43.38 0.23 -28.14
CA PHE A 48 -42.09 0.56 -27.53
C PHE A 48 -41.71 2.02 -27.81
N ALA A 49 -42.63 2.93 -27.48
CA ALA A 49 -42.31 4.33 -27.26
C ALA A 49 -41.08 4.41 -26.32
N PRO A 50 -40.07 5.25 -26.62
CA PRO A 50 -38.88 5.36 -25.80
C PRO A 50 -39.29 5.86 -24.42
N GLN A 51 -39.46 4.94 -23.46
CA GLN A 51 -39.52 5.29 -22.06
C GLN A 51 -38.19 5.99 -21.75
N LYS A 52 -38.24 7.31 -21.61
CA LYS A 52 -37.20 8.05 -20.90
C LYS A 52 -36.99 7.31 -19.60
N VAL A 53 -35.84 6.66 -19.47
CA VAL A 53 -35.45 5.87 -18.31
C VAL A 53 -35.35 6.83 -17.12
N SER A 54 -36.48 7.12 -16.48
CA SER A 54 -36.51 7.73 -15.17
C SER A 54 -35.97 6.66 -14.22
N ARG A 55 -34.82 6.96 -13.67
CA ARG A 55 -33.96 6.07 -12.88
C ARG A 55 -34.74 5.36 -11.77
N PRO A 56 -34.54 4.03 -11.60
CA PRO A 56 -34.45 3.45 -10.28
C PRO A 56 -33.23 2.53 -10.16
N PHE A 57 -32.05 3.01 -10.58
CA PHE A 57 -30.78 2.27 -10.40
C PHE A 57 -30.17 2.39 -8.99
N SER A 58 -30.89 2.96 -8.02
CA SER A 58 -30.40 3.03 -6.63
C SER A 58 -30.50 1.69 -5.87
N LYS A 59 -31.24 0.69 -6.40
CA LYS A 59 -31.35 -0.64 -5.77
C LYS A 59 -30.53 -1.76 -6.43
N VAL A 60 -30.17 -1.64 -7.71
CA VAL A 60 -29.29 -2.61 -8.38
C VAL A 60 -27.82 -2.44 -7.96
N GLY A 61 -27.41 -1.23 -7.54
CA GLY A 61 -26.08 -0.97 -7.00
C GLY A 61 -25.72 -1.79 -5.75
N LYS A 62 -26.71 -2.30 -5.00
CA LYS A 62 -26.48 -3.14 -3.81
C LYS A 62 -26.40 -4.65 -4.11
N MET A 63 -26.88 -5.11 -5.27
CA MET A 63 -26.73 -6.52 -5.68
C MET A 63 -25.45 -6.75 -6.51
N VAL A 64 -24.95 -5.74 -7.23
CA VAL A 64 -23.70 -5.87 -8.00
C VAL A 64 -22.44 -5.74 -7.12
N THR A 65 -22.56 -5.29 -5.87
CA THR A 65 -21.45 -5.35 -4.90
C THR A 65 -21.10 -6.77 -4.42
N GLY A 66 -21.93 -7.78 -4.73
CA GLY A 66 -21.67 -9.19 -4.41
C GLY A 66 -21.08 -10.03 -5.54
N LEU A 67 -20.95 -9.48 -6.76
CA LEU A 67 -20.35 -10.19 -7.89
C LEU A 67 -18.94 -9.64 -8.10
N ALA A 68 -17.96 -10.50 -7.82
CA ALA A 68 -16.54 -10.24 -8.04
C ALA A 68 -16.33 -9.61 -9.41
N ARG A 69 -15.84 -8.36 -9.43
CA ARG A 69 -15.33 -7.77 -10.67
C ARG A 69 -14.21 -8.69 -11.18
N PRO A 70 -14.26 -9.18 -12.42
CA PRO A 70 -13.12 -9.87 -12.99
C PRO A 70 -11.92 -8.93 -12.95
N ALA A 71 -10.84 -9.42 -12.35
CA ALA A 71 -9.56 -8.72 -12.24
C ALA A 71 -8.90 -8.61 -13.62
N THR A 72 -9.43 -7.75 -14.48
CA THR A 72 -8.86 -7.48 -15.81
C THR A 72 -8.96 -6.00 -16.15
N THR A 73 -8.34 -5.18 -15.31
CA THR A 73 -7.57 -4.04 -15.81
C THR A 73 -6.26 -4.08 -15.04
N LYS A 74 -5.22 -4.64 -15.68
CA LYS A 74 -3.84 -4.35 -15.29
C LYS A 74 -3.69 -2.84 -15.40
N LYS A 75 -3.91 -2.14 -14.29
CA LYS A 75 -3.33 -0.81 -14.13
C LYS A 75 -1.83 -0.96 -14.37
N PRO A 76 -1.17 0.02 -15.01
CA PRO A 76 0.28 0.03 -15.02
C PRO A 76 0.76 -0.17 -13.57
N ASP A 77 1.71 -1.08 -13.39
CA ASP A 77 2.35 -1.36 -12.10
C ASP A 77 3.06 -0.06 -11.65
N ASP A 78 2.29 0.88 -11.10
CA ASP A 78 2.86 1.99 -10.36
C ASP A 78 3.56 1.35 -9.16
N VAL A 79 4.88 1.40 -9.24
CA VAL A 79 5.84 0.90 -8.26
C VAL A 79 5.50 1.45 -6.86
N ILE A 80 4.85 2.61 -6.81
CA ILE A 80 4.27 3.24 -5.63
C ILE A 80 2.84 3.72 -5.98
N ASP A 81 1.86 2.82 -5.95
CA ASP A 81 0.45 3.19 -6.08
C ASP A 81 -0.06 3.73 -4.72
N TRP A 82 -0.22 5.06 -4.65
CA TRP A 82 -0.76 5.78 -3.50
C TRP A 82 -2.29 5.63 -3.37
N ALA A 83 -2.95 4.93 -4.30
CA ALA A 83 -4.39 4.78 -4.30
C ALA A 83 -4.87 3.79 -3.23
N ASP A 84 -5.59 4.36 -2.26
CA ASP A 84 -6.21 3.72 -1.11
C ASP A 84 -7.41 2.83 -1.50
N ASN A 85 -7.14 1.65 -2.06
CA ASN A 85 -8.17 0.62 -2.15
C ASN A 85 -8.09 -0.29 -0.92
N PRO A 86 -9.13 -0.35 -0.07
CA PRO A 86 -9.18 -1.33 1.02
C PRO A 86 -9.22 -2.73 0.40
N VAL A 87 -8.13 -3.50 0.58
CA VAL A 87 -8.05 -4.89 0.12
C VAL A 87 -8.88 -5.74 1.09
N GLN A 88 -9.75 -6.58 0.54
CA GLN A 88 -10.65 -7.45 1.29
C GLN A 88 -9.88 -8.32 2.29
N GLU A 89 -10.41 -8.46 3.50
CA GLU A 89 -9.85 -9.31 4.55
C GLU A 89 -9.81 -10.77 4.08
N THR A 90 -8.68 -11.20 3.55
CA THR A 90 -8.35 -12.62 3.49
C THR A 90 -7.98 -13.06 4.90
N GLU A 91 -8.68 -14.05 5.46
CA GLU A 91 -8.36 -14.62 6.80
C GLU A 91 -6.91 -15.15 6.87
N THR A 92 -6.33 -15.50 5.73
CA THR A 92 -4.92 -15.86 5.57
C THR A 92 -4.02 -14.64 5.81
N GLY A 93 -3.21 -14.71 6.87
CA GLY A 93 -2.23 -13.67 7.24
C GLY A 93 -2.55 -12.87 8.51
N ARG A 94 -3.68 -13.13 9.17
CA ARG A 94 -4.05 -12.51 10.46
C ARG A 94 -2.95 -12.58 11.55
N PRO A 95 -2.29 -13.73 11.82
CA PRO A 95 -1.26 -13.77 12.86
C PRO A 95 -0.03 -12.94 12.49
N TYR A 96 0.43 -12.98 11.23
CA TYR A 96 1.57 -12.19 10.78
C TYR A 96 1.30 -10.68 10.84
N PHE A 97 0.06 -10.26 10.55
CA PHE A 97 -0.34 -8.87 10.68
C PHE A 97 -0.31 -8.40 12.13
N GLN A 98 -0.81 -9.21 13.07
CA GLN A 98 -0.76 -8.91 14.50
C GLN A 98 0.68 -8.83 15.01
N TRP A 99 1.56 -9.75 14.58
CA TRP A 99 2.99 -9.69 14.90
C TRP A 99 3.64 -8.42 14.35
N LEU A 100 3.32 -8.03 13.11
CA LEU A 100 3.87 -6.82 12.53
C LEU A 100 3.41 -5.56 13.27
N LEU A 101 2.13 -5.50 13.66
CA LEU A 101 1.62 -4.42 14.49
C LEU A 101 2.33 -4.36 15.85
N LEU A 102 2.53 -5.51 16.49
CA LEU A 102 3.20 -5.59 17.78
C LEU A 102 4.66 -5.14 17.69
N VAL A 103 5.39 -5.62 16.67
CA VAL A 103 6.78 -5.22 16.41
C VAL A 103 6.85 -3.73 16.10
N SER A 104 5.96 -3.21 15.26
CA SER A 104 5.91 -1.77 14.92
C SER A 104 5.58 -0.91 16.14
N ALA A 105 4.65 -1.34 16.99
CA ALA A 105 4.32 -0.66 18.23
C ALA A 105 5.52 -0.67 19.21
N ALA A 106 6.23 -1.79 19.33
CA ALA A 106 7.43 -1.87 20.14
C ALA A 106 8.53 -0.91 19.65
N MET A 107 8.74 -0.80 18.32
CA MET A 107 9.68 0.16 17.75
C MET A 107 9.30 1.61 18.11
N VAL A 108 8.02 1.97 17.99
CA VAL A 108 7.53 3.31 18.36
C VAL A 108 7.72 3.59 19.84
N LEU A 109 7.41 2.62 20.71
CA LEU A 109 7.58 2.79 22.17
C LEU A 109 9.04 3.01 22.54
N ILE A 110 9.96 2.27 21.93
CA ILE A 110 11.40 2.47 22.12
C ILE A 110 11.82 3.85 21.62
N ALA A 111 11.36 4.27 20.44
CA ALA A 111 11.66 5.59 19.90
C ALA A 111 11.12 6.74 20.76
N ILE A 112 9.96 6.58 21.40
CA ILE A 112 9.44 7.55 22.38
C ILE A 112 10.31 7.53 23.64
N TYR A 113 10.72 6.36 24.10
CA TYR A 113 11.57 6.20 25.28
C TYR A 113 12.94 6.87 25.10
N SER A 114 13.62 6.71 23.97
CA SER A 114 14.90 7.43 23.71
C SER A 114 14.75 8.95 23.72
N GLN A 115 13.60 9.45 23.30
CA GLN A 115 13.34 10.89 23.27
C GLN A 115 12.86 11.43 24.62
N TYR A 116 12.52 10.56 25.59
CA TYR A 116 11.92 10.98 26.85
C TYR A 116 12.80 11.94 27.65
N ASP A 117 14.10 11.63 27.80
CA ASP A 117 15.04 12.50 28.52
C ASP A 117 15.24 13.83 27.81
N TYR A 118 15.26 13.81 26.47
CA TYR A 118 15.40 15.01 25.65
C TYR A 118 14.16 15.92 25.73
N ILE A 119 12.96 15.33 25.74
CA ILE A 119 11.69 16.01 25.97
C ILE A 119 11.69 16.60 27.39
N LYS A 120 12.01 15.79 28.40
CA LYS A 120 12.06 16.23 29.81
C LYS A 120 13.02 17.40 30.01
N PHE A 121 14.17 17.40 29.33
CA PHE A 121 15.13 18.51 29.39
C PHE A 121 14.54 19.84 28.86
N HIS A 122 13.75 19.80 27.79
CA HIS A 122 13.11 21.01 27.25
C HIS A 122 11.94 21.50 28.11
N PHE A 123 11.22 20.58 28.77
CA PHE A 123 10.10 20.94 29.63
C PHE A 123 10.50 21.22 31.10
N SER A 124 11.74 20.97 31.50
CA SER A 124 12.24 21.24 32.86
C SER A 124 12.68 22.70 33.09
N GLY A 125 12.49 23.58 32.10
CA GLY A 125 12.85 25.00 32.18
C GLY A 125 14.36 25.27 32.07
N GLN A 126 15.17 24.25 31.79
CA GLN A 126 16.63 24.38 31.57
C GLN A 126 16.99 24.75 30.12
N SER A 127 16.08 24.57 29.16
CA SER A 127 16.28 25.02 27.77
C SER A 127 15.72 26.44 27.56
N ARG A 128 16.31 27.18 26.61
CA ARG A 128 15.88 28.54 26.22
C ARG A 128 14.67 28.56 25.28
N GLY A 129 13.81 27.54 25.33
CA GLY A 129 12.61 27.41 24.50
C GLY A 129 12.62 26.17 23.59
N VAL A 130 11.63 26.12 22.69
CA VAL A 130 11.49 25.09 21.66
C VAL A 130 12.39 25.48 20.48
N ASP A 131 13.55 24.84 20.39
CA ASP A 131 14.47 25.02 19.26
C ASP A 131 14.09 24.11 18.08
N ALA A 132 14.56 24.45 16.88
CA ALA A 132 14.31 23.67 15.66
C ALA A 132 14.76 22.20 15.79
N THR A 133 15.76 21.94 16.63
CA THR A 133 16.26 20.60 16.97
C THR A 133 15.21 19.73 17.66
N LEU A 134 14.39 20.31 18.57
CA LEU A 134 13.28 19.61 19.22
C LEU A 134 12.18 19.27 18.23
N ILE A 135 11.89 20.17 17.30
CA ILE A 135 10.88 19.93 16.25
C ILE A 135 11.33 18.79 15.35
N VAL A 136 12.60 18.79 14.92
CA VAL A 136 13.15 17.74 14.07
C VAL A 136 13.21 16.38 14.80
N SER A 137 13.56 16.36 16.08
CA SER A 137 13.60 15.10 16.84
C SER A 137 12.20 14.51 17.03
N LEU A 138 11.20 15.35 17.36
CA LEU A 138 9.80 14.92 17.49
C LEU A 138 9.18 14.51 16.15
N LEU A 139 9.58 15.14 15.04
CA LEU A 139 9.07 14.81 13.71
C LEU A 139 9.29 13.33 13.36
N SER A 140 10.45 12.77 13.72
CA SER A 140 10.75 11.35 13.52
C SER A 140 9.77 10.45 14.29
N THR A 141 9.51 10.76 15.56
CA THR A 141 8.57 10.01 16.40
C THR A 141 7.13 10.13 15.89
N VAL A 142 6.71 11.33 15.48
CA VAL A 142 5.38 11.57 14.90
C VAL A 142 5.21 10.79 13.59
N LEU A 143 6.25 10.74 12.74
CA LEU A 143 6.21 9.96 11.51
C LEU A 143 6.04 8.46 11.81
N GLN A 144 6.77 7.91 12.78
CA GLN A 144 6.62 6.50 13.15
C GLN A 144 5.22 6.18 13.71
N LEU A 145 4.64 7.10 14.49
CA LEU A 145 3.25 6.99 14.96
C LEU A 145 2.25 7.01 13.79
N ALA A 146 2.45 7.89 12.81
CA ALA A 146 1.61 7.95 11.62
C ALA A 146 1.69 6.66 10.80
N VAL A 147 2.88 6.07 10.69
CA VAL A 147 3.08 4.77 10.02
C VAL A 147 2.39 3.64 10.77
N LEU A 148 2.51 3.59 12.10
CA LEU A 148 1.80 2.62 12.92
C LEU A 148 0.28 2.77 12.76
N ALA A 149 -0.24 3.99 12.76
CA ALA A 149 -1.66 4.27 12.55
C ALA A 149 -2.12 3.83 11.15
N ALA A 150 -1.34 4.12 10.10
CA ALA A 150 -1.62 3.66 8.75
C ALA A 150 -1.62 2.12 8.66
N LEU A 151 -0.68 1.47 9.34
CA LEU A 151 -0.60 0.01 9.40
C LEU A 151 -1.81 -0.59 10.14
N TRP A 152 -2.22 0.02 11.26
CA TRP A 152 -3.40 -0.36 12.05
C TRP A 152 -4.68 -0.24 11.21
N LEU A 153 -4.79 0.81 10.41
CA LEU A 153 -5.89 1.03 9.47
C LEU A 153 -5.83 0.11 8.24
N GLY A 154 -4.87 -0.81 8.17
CA GLY A 154 -4.72 -1.76 7.06
C GLY A 154 -4.30 -1.08 5.75
N LYS A 155 -3.71 0.12 5.81
CA LYS A 155 -3.35 0.88 4.62
C LYS A 155 -2.06 0.37 4.01
N ARG A 156 -2.04 0.23 2.69
CA ARG A 156 -0.86 -0.17 1.90
C ARG A 156 0.37 0.70 2.19
N ILE A 157 0.14 1.99 2.36
CA ILE A 157 1.19 2.97 2.64
C ILE A 157 1.89 2.70 3.99
N GLY A 158 1.15 2.25 5.01
CA GLY A 158 1.73 1.87 6.29
C GLY A 158 2.72 0.72 6.13
N TYR A 159 2.34 -0.30 5.35
CA TYR A 159 3.21 -1.43 5.03
C TYR A 159 4.52 -1.00 4.34
N GLN A 160 4.42 -0.15 3.32
CA GLN A 160 5.59 0.34 2.57
C GLN A 160 6.49 1.20 3.45
N PHE A 161 5.92 2.10 4.26
CA PHE A 161 6.73 2.90 5.19
C PHE A 161 7.37 2.06 6.29
N THR A 162 6.69 1.03 6.82
CA THR A 162 7.32 0.11 7.78
C THR A 162 8.54 -0.58 7.15
N ALA A 163 8.45 -0.99 5.88
CA ALA A 163 9.60 -1.55 5.16
C ALA A 163 10.75 -0.54 5.06
N GLY A 164 10.45 0.69 4.62
CA GLY A 164 11.45 1.75 4.48
C GLY A 164 12.10 2.09 5.82
N ILE A 165 11.33 2.24 6.90
CA ILE A 165 11.85 2.51 8.25
C ILE A 165 12.73 1.36 8.73
N ALA A 166 12.30 0.11 8.57
CA ALA A 166 13.11 -1.03 9.00
C ALA A 166 14.45 -1.12 8.23
N ALA A 167 14.43 -0.89 6.92
CA ALA A 167 15.66 -0.83 6.12
C ALA A 167 16.56 0.34 6.53
N TYR A 168 15.98 1.52 6.76
CA TYR A 168 16.68 2.68 7.28
C TYR A 168 17.33 2.39 8.64
N THR A 169 16.63 1.74 9.57
CA THR A 169 17.16 1.38 10.89
C THR A 169 18.35 0.42 10.79
N ILE A 170 18.26 -0.61 9.94
CA ILE A 170 19.37 -1.57 9.76
C ILE A 170 20.56 -0.87 9.12
N ALA A 171 20.34 -0.11 8.04
CA ALA A 171 21.42 0.61 7.36
C ALA A 171 22.08 1.64 8.29
N SER A 172 21.28 2.32 9.12
CA SER A 172 21.79 3.29 10.10
C SER A 172 22.58 2.60 11.20
N PHE A 173 22.13 1.45 11.70
CA PHE A 173 22.88 0.68 12.68
C PHE A 173 24.25 0.25 12.13
N ILE A 174 24.30 -0.23 10.88
CA ILE A 174 25.56 -0.60 10.21
C ILE A 174 26.45 0.63 10.05
N GLY A 175 25.92 1.75 9.55
CA GLY A 175 26.65 3.00 9.38
C GLY A 175 27.22 3.53 10.70
N ALA A 176 26.42 3.55 11.77
CA ALA A 176 26.84 3.95 13.11
C ALA A 176 27.94 3.04 13.66
N THR A 177 27.83 1.72 13.43
CA THR A 177 28.85 0.75 13.85
C THR A 177 30.17 0.99 13.12
N ILE A 178 30.15 1.18 11.79
CA ILE A 178 31.35 1.47 11.00
C ILE A 178 31.99 2.79 11.45
N TYR A 179 31.18 3.84 11.65
CA TYR A 179 31.65 5.14 12.13
C TYR A 179 32.32 5.02 13.51
N SER A 180 31.65 4.36 14.46
CA SER A 180 32.17 4.14 15.82
C SER A 180 33.47 3.35 15.78
N PHE A 181 33.55 2.33 14.93
CA PHE A 181 34.75 1.53 14.75
C PHE A 181 35.92 2.36 14.25
N ARG A 182 35.71 3.21 13.24
CA ARG A 182 36.74 4.11 12.71
C ARG A 182 37.23 5.07 13.79
N MET A 183 36.30 5.78 14.44
CA MET A 183 36.63 6.76 15.48
C MET A 183 37.42 6.13 16.65
N LEU A 184 36.98 4.96 17.12
CA LEU A 184 37.64 4.29 18.25
C LEU A 184 38.96 3.63 17.86
N SER A 185 39.11 3.19 16.60
CA SER A 185 40.39 2.69 16.08
C SER A 185 41.44 3.79 16.01
N GLU A 186 41.06 5.02 15.63
CA GLU A 186 41.94 6.19 15.62
C GLU A 186 42.37 6.61 17.04
N GLN A 187 41.55 6.30 18.05
CA GLN A 187 41.83 6.56 19.47
C GLN A 187 42.57 5.40 20.18
N GLY A 188 42.90 4.32 19.48
CA GLY A 188 43.68 3.20 20.01
C GLY A 188 42.92 2.24 20.92
N PHE A 189 41.58 2.23 20.90
CA PHE A 189 40.78 1.29 21.70
C PHE A 189 40.83 -0.14 21.14
N SER A 190 40.70 -1.13 22.05
CA SER A 190 40.64 -2.54 21.65
C SER A 190 39.27 -2.89 21.05
N LEU A 191 39.24 -3.85 20.11
CA LEU A 191 38.00 -4.32 19.46
C LEU A 191 36.91 -4.75 20.46
N ARG A 192 37.31 -5.30 21.61
CA ARG A 192 36.38 -5.72 22.66
C ARG A 192 35.67 -4.52 23.28
N ASP A 193 36.41 -3.46 23.57
CA ASP A 193 35.86 -2.25 24.19
C ASP A 193 34.99 -1.48 23.20
N ILE A 194 35.33 -1.56 21.91
CA ILE A 194 34.51 -1.03 20.81
C ILE A 194 33.17 -1.75 20.76
N VAL A 195 33.16 -3.09 20.68
CA VAL A 195 31.93 -3.87 20.53
C VAL A 195 31.05 -3.77 21.78
N VAL A 196 31.63 -3.87 22.98
CA VAL A 196 30.84 -3.83 24.22
C VAL A 196 30.40 -2.40 24.58
N GLY A 197 31.23 -1.39 24.29
CA GLY A 197 30.96 0.01 24.60
C GLY A 197 30.06 0.72 23.58
N SER A 198 30.09 0.33 22.30
CA SER A 198 29.30 1.01 21.24
C SER A 198 27.90 0.44 21.06
N LEU A 199 27.64 -0.80 21.51
CA LEU A 199 26.32 -1.44 21.43
C LEU A 199 25.43 -0.96 22.57
N GLN A 200 24.81 0.21 22.38
CA GLN A 200 23.68 0.60 23.22
C GLN A 200 22.56 -0.43 23.08
N VAL A 201 22.09 -0.96 24.22
CA VAL A 201 21.04 -2.00 24.27
C VAL A 201 19.81 -1.60 23.47
N GLU A 202 19.46 -0.31 23.49
CA GLU A 202 18.36 0.24 22.72
C GLU A 202 18.54 0.08 21.20
N SER A 203 19.68 0.49 20.66
CA SER A 203 20.02 0.38 19.24
C SER A 203 20.01 -1.08 18.77
N PHE A 204 20.46 -2.00 19.63
CA PHE A 204 20.41 -3.43 19.34
C PHE A 204 18.97 -3.97 19.32
N LEU A 205 18.13 -3.57 20.26
CA LEU A 205 16.71 -3.95 20.27
C LEU A 205 15.99 -3.42 19.02
N LEU A 206 16.23 -2.18 18.63
CA LEU A 206 15.68 -1.60 17.39
C LEU A 206 16.14 -2.36 16.15
N LEU A 207 17.41 -2.78 16.10
CA LEU A 207 17.93 -3.63 15.02
C LEU A 207 17.17 -4.97 14.95
N CYS A 208 17.01 -5.66 16.08
CA CYS A 208 16.28 -6.93 16.14
C CYS A 208 14.82 -6.77 15.66
N LEU A 209 14.14 -5.70 16.08
CA LEU A 209 12.76 -5.41 15.66
C LEU A 209 12.69 -5.03 14.17
N ALA A 210 13.67 -4.31 13.64
CA ALA A 210 13.75 -4.00 12.22
C ALA A 210 13.95 -5.26 11.36
N ILE A 211 14.85 -6.16 11.78
CA ILE A 211 15.05 -7.46 11.11
C ILE A 211 13.76 -8.30 11.17
N ALA A 212 13.10 -8.36 12.33
CA ALA A 212 11.83 -9.06 12.47
C ALA A 212 10.74 -8.46 11.57
N SER A 213 10.69 -7.12 11.45
CA SER A 213 9.76 -6.42 10.57
C SER A 213 9.99 -6.80 9.12
N ILE A 214 11.22 -6.77 8.62
CA ILE A 214 11.53 -7.18 7.23
C ILE A 214 11.15 -8.64 6.99
N TRP A 215 11.46 -9.53 7.93
CA TRP A 215 11.11 -10.94 7.83
C TRP A 215 9.58 -11.15 7.75
N LEU A 216 8.80 -10.41 8.55
CA LEU A 216 7.33 -10.44 8.48
C LEU A 216 6.81 -9.87 7.15
N LEU A 217 7.40 -8.77 6.67
CA LEU A 217 7.05 -8.11 5.39
C LEU A 217 7.40 -8.94 4.16
N GLN A 218 8.26 -9.96 4.27
CA GLN A 218 8.52 -10.88 3.16
C GLN A 218 7.47 -11.99 3.03
N ARG A 219 6.59 -12.16 4.02
CA ARG A 219 5.54 -13.19 4.01
C ARG A 219 4.50 -12.91 2.94
N ASN A 220 4.26 -13.89 2.08
CA ASN A 220 3.36 -13.77 0.93
C ASN A 220 1.93 -13.44 1.37
N GLU A 221 1.49 -14.00 2.50
CA GLU A 221 0.16 -13.81 3.08
C GLU A 221 -0.07 -12.37 3.53
N LEU A 222 0.97 -11.76 4.11
CA LEU A 222 0.92 -10.37 4.54
C LEU A 222 0.99 -9.45 3.31
N ARG A 223 1.89 -9.75 2.37
CA ARG A 223 2.04 -8.97 1.14
C ARG A 223 0.77 -8.97 0.29
N SER A 224 0.08 -10.11 0.19
CA SER A 224 -1.21 -10.21 -0.51
C SER A 224 -2.30 -9.42 0.19
N LYS A 225 -2.34 -9.44 1.54
CA LYS A 225 -3.31 -8.66 2.34
C LYS A 225 -3.23 -7.16 2.04
N PHE A 226 -2.04 -6.60 1.87
CA PHE A 226 -1.86 -5.17 1.58
C PHE A 226 -1.83 -4.83 0.08
N GLY A 227 -1.97 -5.82 -0.80
CA GLY A 227 -1.91 -5.62 -2.25
C GLY A 227 -0.58 -5.06 -2.74
N VAL A 228 0.52 -5.36 -2.05
CA VAL A 228 1.86 -4.84 -2.39
C VAL A 228 2.56 -5.81 -3.34
N SER A 229 3.11 -5.33 -4.45
CA SER A 229 3.95 -6.16 -5.32
C SER A 229 5.33 -6.40 -4.68
N GLN A 230 6.02 -7.48 -5.06
CA GLN A 230 7.40 -7.72 -4.59
C GLN A 230 8.33 -6.56 -4.97
N GLN A 231 8.11 -5.97 -6.16
CA GLN A 231 8.85 -4.79 -6.62
C GLN A 231 8.59 -3.57 -5.72
N GLY A 232 7.33 -3.32 -5.33
CA GLY A 232 6.98 -2.23 -4.43
C GLY A 232 7.61 -2.37 -3.04
N LEU A 233 7.75 -3.61 -2.53
CA LEU A 233 8.48 -3.87 -1.28
C LEU A 233 9.98 -3.59 -1.45
N THR A 234 10.61 -4.09 -2.53
CA THR A 234 12.04 -3.87 -2.79
C THR A 234 12.36 -2.39 -2.93
N VAL A 235 11.50 -1.62 -3.60
CA VAL A 235 11.69 -0.17 -3.75
C VAL A 235 11.54 0.55 -2.42
N ALA A 236 10.56 0.19 -1.58
CA ALA A 236 10.44 0.77 -0.24
C ALA A 236 11.69 0.51 0.63
N LEU A 237 12.22 -0.72 0.61
CA LEU A 237 13.47 -1.08 1.28
C LEU A 237 14.66 -0.29 0.73
N ALA A 238 14.79 -0.19 -0.60
CA ALA A 238 15.87 0.52 -1.27
C ALA A 238 15.86 2.02 -0.97
N VAL A 239 14.68 2.65 -0.94
CA VAL A 239 14.53 4.06 -0.56
C VAL A 239 14.98 4.27 0.89
N GLY A 240 14.52 3.43 1.82
CA GLY A 240 14.93 3.53 3.22
C GLY A 240 16.45 3.39 3.43
N ALA A 241 17.04 2.36 2.82
CA ALA A 241 18.49 2.15 2.87
C ALA A 241 19.27 3.28 2.15
N GLY A 242 18.76 3.78 1.03
CA GLY A 242 19.37 4.88 0.28
C GLY A 242 19.39 6.20 1.05
N ILE A 243 18.31 6.53 1.77
CA ILE A 243 18.28 7.71 2.66
C ILE A 243 19.35 7.58 3.75
N ALA A 244 19.44 6.41 4.40
CA ALA A 244 20.49 6.18 5.40
C ALA A 244 21.89 6.36 4.79
N PHE A 245 22.14 5.76 3.62
CA PHE A 245 23.41 5.89 2.93
C PHE A 245 23.79 7.35 2.62
N ILE A 246 22.84 8.16 2.13
CA ILE A 246 23.07 9.59 1.86
C ILE A 246 23.47 10.33 3.13
N ILE A 247 22.78 10.06 4.25
CA ILE A 247 23.11 10.70 5.54
C ILE A 247 24.53 10.33 5.97
N TYR A 248 24.90 9.05 5.92
CA TYR A 248 26.24 8.63 6.34
C TYR A 248 27.32 9.16 5.39
N VAL A 249 27.14 9.08 4.07
CA VAL A 249 28.11 9.65 3.12
C VAL A 249 28.25 11.16 3.33
N GLY A 250 27.15 11.87 3.54
CA GLY A 250 27.18 13.30 3.86
C GLY A 250 27.96 13.60 5.14
N VAL A 251 27.75 12.82 6.21
CA VAL A 251 28.49 12.95 7.47
C VAL A 251 29.98 12.63 7.26
N PHE A 252 30.31 11.57 6.53
CA PHE A 252 31.70 11.18 6.24
C PHE A 252 32.42 12.12 5.26
N ALA A 253 31.70 12.88 4.43
CA ALA A 253 32.30 13.84 3.50
C ALA A 253 32.64 15.19 4.16
N VAL A 254 32.03 15.48 5.32
CA VAL A 254 32.23 16.74 6.06
C VAL A 254 33.34 16.61 7.13
N ILE A 255 33.74 15.38 7.48
CA ILE A 255 34.80 15.06 8.45
C ILE A 255 36.05 14.60 7.72
#